data_AF-V9Z7N9-F1
#
_entry.id   AF-V9Z7N9-F1
#
_cell.length_a   1.000
_cell.length_b   1.000
_cell.length_c   1.000
_cell.angle_alpha   90.00
_cell.angle_beta   90.00
_cell.angle_gamma   90.00
#
_symmetry.space_group_name_H-M   'P 1'
#
loop_
_entity.id
_entity.type
_entity.pdbx_description
1 polymer ?
#
loop_
_entity_poly.entity_id
_entity_poly.type
_entity_poly.pdbx_seq_one_letter_code
_entity_poly.pdbx_strand_id
1 'polypeptide(L)'
;MFFPAEGDRIVVTRTMKGSARSTSWVGTATQVLPFHKSDSGVWIGGWRLTGHNLTTGEPVDSHFACSQSLARYGHGEQTVRLATERD
;
A
#
# COMPACT_ATOMS: atom_id res chain seq x y z
N MET A 1 11.90 -1.59 -7.49
CA MET A 1 10.59 -1.19 -6.94
C MET A 1 9.58 -2.17 -7.51
N PHE A 2 8.84 -2.88 -6.66
CA PHE A 2 7.80 -3.83 -7.09
C PHE A 2 6.53 -3.04 -7.43
N PHE A 3 5.85 -3.42 -8.53
CA PHE A 3 4.64 -2.78 -9.00
C PHE A 3 3.57 -3.86 -9.22
N PRO A 4 2.58 -3.97 -8.32
CA PRO A 4 1.48 -4.91 -8.49
C PRO A 4 0.70 -4.62 -9.77
N ALA A 5 0.22 -5.67 -10.44
CA ALA A 5 -0.79 -5.58 -11.46
C ALA A 5 -2.20 -5.75 -10.86
N GLU A 6 -3.22 -5.38 -11.63
CA GLU A 6 -4.60 -5.74 -11.28
C GLU A 6 -4.74 -7.27 -11.20
N GLY A 7 -5.38 -7.76 -10.14
CA GLY A 7 -5.54 -9.18 -9.85
C GLY A 7 -4.44 -9.77 -8.95
N ASP A 8 -3.31 -9.08 -8.76
CA ASP A 8 -2.26 -9.57 -7.87
C ASP A 8 -2.75 -9.63 -6.42
N ARG A 9 -2.51 -10.76 -5.75
CA ARG A 9 -2.65 -10.84 -4.30
C ARG A 9 -1.40 -10.25 -3.65
N ILE A 10 -1.56 -9.18 -2.90
CA ILE A 10 -0.45 -8.43 -2.30
C ILE A 10 -0.62 -8.24 -0.79
N VAL A 11 0.51 -8.09 -0.11
CA VAL A 11 0.56 -7.59 1.26
C VAL A 11 1.11 -6.17 1.22
N VAL A 12 0.35 -5.25 1.82
CA VAL A 12 0.76 -3.87 2.05
C VAL A 12 1.03 -3.71 3.53
N THR A 13 2.21 -3.22 3.89
CA THR A 13 2.54 -2.86 5.28
C THR A 13 2.79 -1.36 5.34
N ARG A 14 2.10 -0.66 6.23
CA ARG A 14 2.35 0.76 6.52
C ARG A 14 2.96 0.91 7.90
N THR A 15 4.04 1.66 7.98
CA THR A 15 4.70 2.05 9.23
C THR A 15 4.58 3.56 9.38
N MET A 16 3.91 4.01 10.42
CA MET A 16 3.69 5.44 10.65
C MET A 16 4.99 6.13 11.05
N LYS A 17 5.24 7.33 10.54
CA LYS A 17 6.45 8.10 10.88
C LYS A 17 6.52 8.33 12.40
N GLY A 18 7.67 8.03 12.99
CA GLY A 18 7.89 8.19 14.44
C GLY A 18 7.19 7.12 15.30
N SER A 19 6.63 6.07 14.69
CA SER A 19 6.05 4.94 15.40
C SER A 19 6.72 3.63 15.00
N ALA A 20 6.93 2.74 15.97
CA ALA A 20 7.27 1.34 15.68
C ALA A 20 6.04 0.54 15.21
N ARG A 21 4.82 1.13 15.30
CA ARG A 21 3.59 0.44 14.94
C ARG A 21 3.48 0.34 13.42
N SER A 22 3.40 -0.90 12.96
CA SER A 22 3.08 -1.22 11.58
C SER A 22 1.69 -1.84 11.52
N THR A 23 0.97 -1.56 10.44
CA THR A 23 -0.30 -2.23 10.12
C THR A 23 -0.16 -2.87 8.76
N SER A 24 -0.63 -4.10 8.62
CA SER A 24 -0.53 -4.86 7.39
C SER A 24 -1.91 -5.30 6.91
N TRP A 25 -2.08 -5.28 5.60
CA TRP A 25 -3.28 -5.72 4.92
C TRP A 25 -2.92 -6.68 3.80
N VAL A 26 -3.74 -7.71 3.61
CA VAL A 26 -3.62 -8.64 2.49
C VAL A 26 -4.90 -8.56 1.67
N GLY A 27 -4.76 -8.58 0.35
CA GLY A 27 -5.91 -8.52 -0.54
C GLY A 27 -5.52 -8.59 -2.01
N THR A 28 -6.52 -8.46 -2.86
CA THR A 28 -6.35 -8.37 -4.31
C THR A 28 -6.23 -6.91 -4.72
N ALA A 29 -5.21 -6.59 -5.51
CA ALA A 29 -5.10 -5.29 -6.16
C ALA A 29 -6.20 -5.17 -7.22
N THR A 30 -7.21 -4.32 -6.97
CA THR A 30 -8.37 -4.16 -7.87
C THR A 30 -8.24 -2.97 -8.80
N GLN A 31 -7.28 -2.08 -8.53
CA GLN A 31 -6.97 -0.96 -9.40
C GLN A 31 -5.53 -0.52 -9.16
N VAL A 32 -4.78 -0.32 -10.25
CA VAL A 32 -3.45 0.29 -10.22
C VAL A 32 -3.58 1.74 -10.66
N LEU A 33 -3.21 2.67 -9.80
CA LEU A 33 -3.19 4.10 -10.12
C LEU A 33 -1.83 4.45 -10.73
N PRO A 34 -1.79 4.93 -11.99
CA PRO A 34 -0.54 5.18 -12.69
C PRO A 34 0.30 6.25 -11.97
N PHE A 35 1.61 6.03 -12.01
CA PHE A 35 2.58 6.98 -11.48
C PHE A 35 2.59 8.24 -12.35
N HIS A 36 2.24 9.36 -11.75
CA HIS A 36 2.44 10.67 -12.34
C HIS A 36 3.13 11.58 -11.34
N LYS A 37 3.91 12.53 -11.86
CA LYS A 37 4.51 13.58 -11.05
C LYS A 37 3.42 14.62 -10.80
N SER A 38 3.11 14.87 -9.52
CA SER A 38 2.26 15.99 -9.12
C SER A 38 2.93 17.33 -9.39
N ASP A 39 2.16 18.42 -9.30
CA ASP A 39 2.67 19.79 -9.39
C ASP A 39 3.71 20.10 -8.29
N SER A 40 3.62 19.42 -7.14
CA SER A 40 4.61 19.50 -6.06
C SER A 40 5.88 18.68 -6.34
N GLY A 41 5.96 17.99 -7.48
CA GLY A 41 7.07 17.14 -7.89
C GLY A 41 7.12 15.77 -7.18
N VAL A 42 6.02 15.36 -6.56
CA VAL A 42 5.89 14.06 -5.89
C VAL A 42 5.38 13.04 -6.89
N TRP A 43 5.95 11.84 -6.93
CA TRP A 43 5.35 10.74 -7.68
C TRP A 43 4.14 10.21 -6.95
N ILE A 44 2.95 10.49 -7.48
CA ILE A 44 1.68 9.99 -6.99
C ILE A 44 1.31 8.76 -7.83
N GLY A 45 1.12 7.66 -7.14
CA GLY A 45 0.70 6.38 -7.67
C GLY A 45 0.29 5.49 -6.50
N GLY A 46 -0.39 4.39 -6.79
CA GLY A 46 -0.91 3.55 -5.72
C GLY A 46 -1.78 2.42 -6.22
N TRP A 47 -2.50 1.82 -5.29
CA TRP A 47 -3.34 0.66 -5.54
C TRP A 47 -4.56 0.71 -4.66
N ARG A 48 -5.70 0.31 -5.21
CA ARG A 48 -6.86 -0.08 -4.40
C ARG A 48 -6.72 -1.54 -4.03
N LEU A 49 -6.83 -1.83 -2.74
CA LEU A 49 -6.77 -3.17 -2.20
C LEU A 49 -8.13 -3.54 -1.64
N THR A 50 -8.68 -4.68 -2.06
CA THR A 50 -9.87 -5.29 -1.47
C THR A 50 -9.45 -6.60 -0.79
N GLY A 51 -9.66 -6.72 0.52
CA GLY A 51 -9.15 -7.82 1.33
C GLY A 51 -9.43 -7.66 2.82
N HIS A 52 -8.44 -7.90 3.67
CA HIS A 52 -8.57 -7.72 5.13
C HIS A 52 -7.29 -7.27 5.83
N ASN A 53 -7.44 -6.73 7.03
CA ASN A 53 -6.36 -6.41 7.95
C ASN A 53 -5.79 -7.70 8.57
N LEU A 54 -4.47 -7.88 8.54
CA LEU A 54 -3.80 -9.09 9.05
C LEU A 54 -3.81 -9.22 10.58
N THR A 55 -4.06 -8.13 11.31
CA THR A 55 -4.13 -8.12 12.78
C THR A 55 -5.56 -8.23 13.29
N THR A 56 -6.50 -7.47 12.72
CA THR A 56 -7.88 -7.43 13.21
C THR A 56 -8.82 -8.38 12.47
N GLY A 57 -8.43 -8.87 11.29
CA GLY A 57 -9.28 -9.65 10.39
C GLY A 57 -10.38 -8.84 9.71
N GLU A 58 -10.46 -7.53 9.97
CA GLU A 58 -11.50 -6.68 9.43
C GLU A 58 -11.36 -6.51 7.91
N PRO A 59 -12.47 -6.51 7.17
CA PRO A 59 -12.43 -6.27 5.74
C PRO A 59 -11.86 -4.88 5.45
N VAL A 60 -11.07 -4.78 4.38
CA VAL A 60 -10.54 -3.52 3.88
C VAL A 60 -10.88 -3.38 2.40
N ASP A 61 -11.34 -2.19 2.05
CA ASP A 61 -11.42 -1.73 0.67
C ASP A 61 -10.89 -0.29 0.64
N SER A 62 -9.62 -0.13 0.28
CA SER A 62 -8.93 1.15 0.49
C SER A 62 -7.81 1.40 -0.51
N HIS A 63 -7.54 2.69 -0.72
CA HIS A 63 -6.44 3.16 -1.54
C HIS A 63 -5.16 3.30 -0.71
N PHE A 64 -4.07 2.77 -1.23
CA PHE A 64 -2.75 2.83 -0.65
C PHE A 64 -1.82 3.58 -1.59
N ALA A 65 -1.18 4.64 -1.10
CA ALA A 65 -0.24 5.46 -1.85
C ALA A 65 1.15 4.81 -1.88
N CYS A 66 1.97 5.15 -2.88
CA CYS A 66 3.36 4.72 -2.93
C CYS A 66 4.21 5.31 -1.78
N SER A 67 5.31 4.63 -1.45
CA SER A 67 6.19 4.98 -0.32
C SER A 67 6.78 6.40 -0.44
N GLN A 68 7.12 6.84 -1.66
CA GLN A 68 7.69 8.18 -1.90
C GLN A 68 6.69 9.30 -1.57
N SER A 69 5.42 9.12 -1.94
CA SER A 69 4.36 10.08 -1.57
C SER A 69 4.20 10.15 -0.05
N LEU A 70 4.08 8.99 0.62
CA LEU A 70 3.87 8.93 2.07
C LEU A 70 5.03 9.54 2.87
N ALA A 71 6.27 9.28 2.46
CA ALA A 71 7.45 9.82 3.12
C ALA A 71 7.51 11.35 3.02
N ARG A 72 7.22 11.90 1.83
CA ARG A 72 7.26 13.35 1.57
C ARG A 72 6.19 14.12 2.34
N TYR A 73 5.00 13.56 2.49
CA TYR A 73 3.92 14.17 3.28
C TYR A 73 3.98 13.82 4.78
N GLY A 74 5.02 13.11 5.23
CA GLY A 74 5.23 12.81 6.65
C GLY A 74 4.26 11.79 7.24
N HIS A 75 3.51 11.06 6.40
CA HIS A 75 2.54 10.06 6.85
C HIS A 75 3.18 8.71 7.22
N GLY A 76 4.41 8.46 6.81
CA GLY A 76 5.15 7.23 7.12
C GLY A 76 5.76 6.57 5.89
N GLU A 77 6.08 5.30 6.02
CA GLU A 77 6.54 4.45 4.92
C GLU A 77 5.54 3.34 4.64
N GLN A 78 5.54 2.87 3.40
CA GLN A 78 4.73 1.73 3.00
C GLN A 78 5.57 0.77 2.18
N THR A 79 5.50 -0.51 2.47
CA THR A 79 6.13 -1.57 1.68
C THR A 79 5.05 -2.45 1.08
N VAL A 80 5.34 -3.01 -0.09
CA VAL A 80 4.43 -3.86 -0.84
C VAL A 80 5.19 -5.06 -1.38
N ARG A 81 4.59 -6.24 -1.27
CA ARG A 81 5.08 -7.49 -1.85
C ARG A 81 3.92 -8.35 -2.31
N LEU A 82 4.22 -9.34 -3.16
CA LEU A 82 3.28 -10.44 -3.42
C LEU A 82 2.97 -11.18 -2.11
N ALA A 83 1.70 -11.55 -1.97
CA ALA A 83 1.26 -12.45 -0.93
C ALA A 83 1.78 -13.87 -1.22
N THR A 84 2.05 -14.60 -0.15
CA THR A 84 2.42 -16.00 -0.16
C THR A 84 1.26 -16.85 0.33
N GLU A 85 1.38 -18.17 0.27
CA GLU A 85 0.37 -19.09 0.83
C GLU A 85 0.18 -18.94 2.36
N ARG A 86 1.13 -18.29 3.05
CA ARG A 86 1.12 -18.10 4.51
C ARG A 86 0.52 -16.78 4.96
N ASP A 87 0.16 -15.91 4.01
CA ASP A 87 -0.53 -14.63 4.25
C ASP A 87 -2.05 -14.79 4.10
#